data_AF-A0A9N8X135-F1
#
_entry.id   AF-A0A9N8X135-F1
#
_cell.length_a   1.000
_cell.length_b   1.000
_cell.length_c   1.000
_cell.angle_alpha   90.00
_cell.angle_beta   90.00
_cell.angle_gamma   90.00
#
_symmetry.space_group_name_H-M   'P 1'
#
loop_
_entity.id
_entity.type
_entity.pdbx_description
1 polymer ?
#
loop_
_entity_poly.entity_id
_entity_poly.type
_entity_poly.pdbx_seq_one_letter_code
_entity_poly.pdbx_strand_id
1 'polypeptide(L)'
;MNEQRYIDLPVYERAAFELVCARRGFAPTHFEITGTLQMTDGTSDRLVTVRRGRWAQSYRADAATFWVRDFETDLTCNFFK
;
A
#
# COMPACT_ATOMS: atom_id res chain seq x y z
N MET A 1 6.70 -9.21 15.33
CA MET A 1 6.18 -8.69 14.05
C MET A 1 5.29 -7.51 14.40
N ASN A 2 5.63 -6.29 13.96
CA ASN A 2 4.85 -5.09 14.28
C ASN A 2 3.92 -4.80 13.11
N GLU A 3 2.62 -5.01 13.31
CA GLU A 3 1.59 -4.77 12.32
C GLU A 3 1.09 -3.32 12.45
N GLN A 4 1.44 -2.49 11.47
CA GLN A 4 0.97 -1.13 11.31
C GLN A 4 -0.32 -1.13 10.47
N ARG A 5 -1.34 -0.40 10.90
CA ARG A 5 -2.55 -0.23 10.10
C ARG A 5 -2.37 0.90 9.09
N TYR A 6 -3.25 0.99 8.09
CA TYR A 6 -3.30 2.11 7.16
C TYR A 6 -3.19 3.49 7.84
N ILE A 7 -3.81 3.65 9.01
CA ILE A 7 -3.78 4.90 9.79
C ILE A 7 -2.40 5.24 10.37
N ASP A 8 -1.52 4.26 10.47
CA ASP A 8 -0.14 4.40 10.96
C ASP A 8 0.84 4.65 9.81
N LEU A 9 0.36 4.62 8.56
CA LEU A 9 1.13 5.15 7.43
C LEU A 9 1.23 6.67 7.57
N PRO A 10 2.40 7.24 7.24
CA PRO A 10 2.56 8.68 7.13
C PRO A 10 1.53 9.28 6.17
N VAL A 11 1.11 10.50 6.50
CA VAL A 11 0.02 11.18 5.81
C VAL A 11 0.25 11.32 4.30
N TYR A 12 1.50 11.48 3.87
CA TYR A 12 1.85 11.60 2.45
C TYR A 12 1.59 10.30 1.67
N GLU A 13 1.87 9.13 2.24
CA GLU A 13 1.58 7.83 1.62
C GLU A 13 0.07 7.62 1.49
N ARG A 14 -0.67 7.95 2.56
CA ARG A 14 -2.13 7.84 2.58
C ARG A 14 -2.77 8.75 1.52
N ALA A 15 -2.35 10.01 1.47
CA ALA A 15 -2.86 10.98 0.50
C ALA A 15 -2.53 10.57 -0.95
N ALA A 16 -1.32 10.06 -1.22
CA ALA A 16 -0.96 9.57 -2.54
C ALA A 16 -1.81 8.36 -2.96
N PHE A 17 -2.03 7.41 -2.05
CA PHE A 17 -2.92 6.28 -2.28
C PHE A 17 -4.38 6.73 -2.55
N GLU A 18 -4.92 7.62 -1.71
CA GLU A 18 -6.27 8.17 -1.89
C GLU A 18 -6.42 8.89 -3.23
N LEU A 19 -5.39 9.62 -3.66
CA LEU A 19 -5.36 10.31 -4.94
C LEU A 19 -5.39 9.33 -6.12
N VAL A 20 -4.62 8.23 -6.07
CA VAL A 20 -4.61 7.19 -7.11
C VAL A 20 -5.98 6.52 -7.21
N CYS A 21 -6.59 6.18 -6.07
CA CYS A 21 -7.94 5.63 -6.01
C CYS A 21 -8.96 6.61 -6.61
N ALA A 22 -8.96 7.86 -6.18
CA ALA A 22 -9.88 8.90 -6.65
C ALA A 22 -9.73 9.16 -8.17
N ARG A 23 -8.50 9.22 -8.67
CA ARG A 23 -8.19 9.40 -10.10
C ARG A 23 -8.78 8.29 -10.97
N ARG A 24 -8.95 7.10 -10.41
CA ARG A 24 -9.44 5.90 -11.10
C ARG A 24 -10.90 5.59 -10.80
N GLY A 25 -11.55 6.39 -9.95
CA GLY A 25 -12.95 6.21 -9.56
C GLY A 25 -13.17 5.12 -8.51
N PHE A 26 -12.13 4.72 -7.77
CA PHE A 26 -12.25 3.79 -6.66
C PHE A 26 -12.27 4.53 -5.32
N ALA A 27 -13.09 4.04 -4.37
CA ALA A 27 -13.03 4.53 -3.00
C ALA A 27 -11.89 3.82 -2.23
N PRO A 28 -11.09 4.55 -1.44
CA PRO A 28 -10.02 3.96 -0.63
C PRO A 28 -10.55 2.93 0.38
N THR A 29 -11.80 3.05 0.80
CA THR A 29 -12.49 2.11 1.70
C THR A 29 -12.70 0.71 1.10
N HIS A 30 -12.59 0.54 -0.22
CA HIS A 30 -12.61 -0.79 -0.84
C HIS A 30 -11.31 -1.56 -0.67
N PHE A 31 -10.25 -0.90 -0.22
CA PHE A 31 -8.95 -1.49 -0.02
C PHE A 31 -8.64 -1.59 1.46
N GLU A 32 -8.22 -2.76 1.89
CA GLU A 32 -7.66 -2.99 3.21
C GLU A 32 -6.14 -2.89 3.09
N ILE A 33 -5.55 -1.92 3.77
CA ILE A 33 -4.11 -1.70 3.75
C ILE A 33 -3.53 -2.02 5.13
N THR A 34 -2.54 -2.90 5.12
CA THR A 34 -1.79 -3.33 6.30
C THR A 34 -0.30 -3.15 6.03
N GLY A 35 0.40 -2.46 6.91
CA GLY A 35 1.86 -2.35 6.90
C GLY A 35 2.44 -3.35 7.87
N THR A 36 3.44 -4.12 7.47
CA THR A 36 4.20 -5.00 8.35
C THR A 36 5.61 -4.46 8.41
N LEU A 37 6.06 -4.05 9.60
CA LEU A 37 7.45 -3.67 9.78
C LEU A 37 8.28 -4.94 10.01
N GLN A 38 9.16 -5.24 9.06
CA GLN A 38 10.09 -6.34 9.15
C GLN A 38 11.50 -5.78 9.38
N MET A 39 12.03 -5.97 10.60
CA MET A 39 13.44 -5.71 10.85
C MET A 39 14.21 -6.94 10.41
N THR A 40 14.94 -6.83 9.29
CA THR A 40 15.81 -7.89 8.78
C THR A 40 17.23 -7.33 8.74
N ASP A 41 18.13 -7.95 9.51
CA ASP A 41 19.57 -7.65 9.50
C ASP A 41 19.94 -6.15 9.60
N GLY A 42 19.28 -5.43 10.52
CA GLY A 42 19.57 -4.02 10.79
C GLY A 42 18.95 -3.01 9.81
N THR A 43 18.26 -3.49 8.75
CA THR A 43 17.48 -2.65 7.84
C THR A 43 16.00 -2.76 8.21
N SER A 44 15.34 -1.62 8.38
CA SER A 44 13.89 -1.57 8.62
C SER A 44 13.18 -1.63 7.27
N ASP A 45 12.84 -2.85 6.81
CA ASP A 45 12.01 -3.02 5.62
C ASP A 45 10.53 -2.99 6.03
N ARG A 46 9.74 -2.17 5.35
CA ARG A 46 8.31 -2.06 5.62
C ARG A 46 7.55 -2.69 4.48
N LEU A 47 6.76 -3.73 4.73
CA LEU A 47 5.95 -4.36 3.70
C LEU A 47 4.51 -3.85 3.79
N VAL A 48 4.01 -3.19 2.74
CA VAL A 48 2.63 -2.72 2.65
C VAL A 48 1.83 -3.73 1.83
N THR A 49 0.90 -4.41 2.48
CA THR A 49 -0.06 -5.31 1.84
C THR A 49 -1.37 -4.56 1.59
N VAL A 50 -1.73 -4.47 0.32
CA VAL A 50 -2.99 -3.89 -0.17
C VAL A 50 -3.90 -5.03 -0.59
N ARG A 51 -5.10 -5.09 -0.02
CA ARG A 51 -6.07 -6.15 -0.25
C ARG A 51 -7.39 -5.59 -0.73
N ARG A 52 -7.94 -6.16 -1.80
CA ARG A 52 -9.24 -5.80 -2.38
C ARG A 52 -10.02 -7.07 -2.70
N GLY A 53 -10.97 -7.43 -1.84
CA GLY A 53 -11.76 -8.66 -1.99
C GLY A 53 -10.88 -9.91 -2.01
N ARG A 54 -10.81 -10.59 -3.18
CA ARG A 54 -10.00 -11.81 -3.39
C ARG A 54 -8.53 -11.54 -3.76
N TRP A 55 -8.18 -10.28 -4.03
CA TRP A 55 -6.84 -9.89 -4.47
C TRP A 55 -6.06 -9.32 -3.30
N ALA A 56 -4.83 -9.78 -3.12
CA ALA A 56 -3.91 -9.28 -2.11
C ALA A 56 -2.54 -9.10 -2.78
N GLN A 57 -1.97 -7.90 -2.70
CA GLN A 57 -0.64 -7.63 -3.22
C GLN A 57 0.20 -6.98 -2.13
N SER A 58 1.42 -7.47 -1.96
CA SER A 58 2.37 -6.94 -1.00
C SER A 58 3.49 -6.21 -1.72
N TYR A 59 3.82 -5.02 -1.23
CA TYR A 59 4.80 -4.11 -1.79
C TYR A 59 5.81 -3.72 -0.73
N ARG A 60 7.09 -3.60 -1.09
CA ARG A 60 8.10 -3.07 -0.16
C ARG A 60 8.10 -1.55 -0.16
N ALA A 61 7.93 -0.97 1.01
CA ALA A 61 8.04 0.43 1.34
C ALA A 61 9.42 0.72 1.97
N ASP A 62 10.48 0.24 1.30
CA ASP A 62 11.90 0.49 1.63
C ASP A 62 12.22 2.01 1.55
N ALA A 63 11.56 2.69 0.61
CA ALA A 63 11.45 4.15 0.56
C ALA A 63 9.96 4.54 0.42
N ALA A 64 9.52 5.48 1.26
CA ALA A 64 8.12 5.79 1.58
C ALA A 64 7.25 6.37 0.42
N THR A 65 7.65 6.18 -0.83
CA THR A 65 6.88 6.57 -2.03
C THR A 65 6.91 5.52 -3.14
N PHE A 66 7.68 4.44 -3.01
CA PHE A 66 7.80 3.44 -4.08
C PHE A 66 6.57 2.55 -4.19
N TRP A 67 6.06 2.04 -3.06
CA TRP A 67 4.94 1.11 -3.09
C TRP A 67 3.65 1.72 -3.69
N VAL A 68 3.40 3.02 -3.49
CA VAL A 68 2.22 3.69 -4.08
C VAL A 68 2.35 3.77 -5.61
N ARG A 69 3.57 3.93 -6.14
CA ARG A 69 3.82 3.92 -7.60
C ARG A 69 3.63 2.53 -8.20
N ASP A 70 4.12 1.49 -7.52
CA ASP A 70 3.87 0.09 -7.91
C ASP A 70 2.37 -0.22 -7.87
N PHE A 71 1.68 0.18 -6.79
CA PHE A 71 0.23 0.05 -6.67
C PHE A 71 -0.52 0.78 -7.80
N GLU A 72 -0.15 2.03 -8.12
CA GLU A 72 -0.74 2.77 -9.24
C GLU A 72 -0.54 2.01 -10.57
N THR A 73 0.62 1.41 -10.76
CA THR A 73 0.95 0.63 -11.95
C THR A 73 0.09 -0.64 -12.03
N ASP A 74 -0.04 -1.40 -10.94
CA ASP A 74 -0.93 -2.58 -10.87
C ASP A 74 -2.39 -2.23 -11.10
N LEU A 75 -2.84 -1.12 -10.50
CA LEU A 75 -4.21 -0.64 -10.65
C LEU A 75 -4.48 -0.15 -12.07
N THR A 76 -3.47 0.42 -12.74
CA THR A 76 -3.52 0.75 -14.18
C THR A 76 -3.50 -0.50 -15.05
N CYS A 77 -2.78 -1.54 -14.66
CA CYS A 77 -2.70 -2.83 -15.35
C CYS A 77 -3.95 -3.70 -15.14
N ASN A 78 -4.95 -3.20 -14.39
CA ASN A 78 -6.21 -3.88 -14.10
C ASN A 78 -6.01 -5.19 -13.30
N PHE A 79 -5.00 -5.22 -12.41
CA PHE A 79 -4.68 -6.37 -11.57
C PHE A 79 -5.77 -6.63 -10.51
N PHE A 80 -6.31 -5.56 -9.92
CA PHE A 80 -7.37 -5.61 -8.93
C PHE A 80 -8.76 -5.65 -9.58
N LYS A 81 -9.11 -6.70 -10.34
CA LYS A 81 -10.44 -6.87 -10.95
C LYS A 81 -11.52 -7.28 -9.95
#